data_AF-A0A9P7C1R3-F1
#
_entry.id   AF-A0A9P7C1R3-F1
#
_cell.length_a   1.000
_cell.length_b   1.000
_cell.length_c   1.000
_cell.angle_alpha   90.00
_cell.angle_beta   90.00
_cell.angle_gamma   90.00
#
_symmetry.space_group_name_H-M   'P 1'
#
loop_
_entity.id
_entity.type
_entity.pdbx_description
1 polymer ?
#
loop_
_entity_poly.entity_id
_entity_poly.type
_entity_poly.pdbx_seq_one_letter_code
_entity_poly.pdbx_strand_id
1 'polypeptide(L)'
;MPNPTSGLPGTFWARFWNLSIPVQIRTPWYRLLQNKFPCSNKLYQLIPSVLSPCCQFCQQSNLEDELHFIVFCPKKFEVWACIWKHFFGSLSITTDDITGALYHLRFPAKKLSAFHNESIFGCTFWCIWRAHWLAIFNDQQFVPEAVFQATLVCLGTYHI
;
A
#
# COMPACT_ATOMS: atom_id res chain seq x y z
N MET A 1 10.20 16.99 -10.00
CA MET A 1 10.77 16.06 -9.01
C MET A 1 11.48 14.95 -9.77
N PRO A 2 12.74 14.60 -9.46
CA PRO A 2 13.48 13.65 -10.28
C PRO A 2 12.92 12.24 -10.11
N ASN A 3 12.77 11.56 -11.24
CA ASN A 3 12.10 10.29 -11.45
C ASN A 3 13.12 9.14 -11.28
N PRO A 4 13.07 8.28 -10.24
CA PRO A 4 14.11 7.29 -10.03
C PRO A 4 13.57 5.88 -10.26
N THR A 5 13.35 5.47 -11.52
CA THR A 5 13.00 4.06 -11.80
C THR A 5 13.75 3.38 -12.95
N SER A 6 14.65 4.09 -13.62
CA SER A 6 15.80 3.46 -14.29
C SER A 6 16.98 3.40 -13.31
N GLY A 7 17.02 2.43 -12.37
CA GLY A 7 18.21 2.32 -11.51
C GLY A 7 18.19 1.50 -10.22
N LEU A 8 17.15 0.72 -9.90
CA LEU A 8 17.22 -0.15 -8.70
C LEU A 8 18.22 -1.31 -8.93
N PRO A 9 19.16 -1.57 -8.01
CA PRO A 9 20.22 -2.55 -8.21
C PRO A 9 19.68 -3.99 -8.24
N GLY A 10 20.40 -4.90 -8.89
CA GLY A 10 20.01 -6.32 -8.95
C GLY A 10 19.83 -6.96 -7.57
N THR A 11 20.62 -6.53 -6.57
CA THR A 11 20.50 -6.96 -5.18
C THR A 11 19.17 -6.56 -4.53
N PHE A 12 18.62 -5.40 -4.90
CA PHE A 12 17.29 -4.98 -4.46
C PHE A 12 16.23 -5.91 -5.02
N TRP A 13 16.28 -6.20 -6.32
CA TRP A 13 15.31 -7.10 -6.94
C TRP A 13 15.39 -8.51 -6.39
N ALA A 14 16.59 -9.04 -6.16
CA ALA A 14 16.76 -10.33 -5.49
C ALA A 14 16.06 -10.35 -4.11
N ARG A 15 16.24 -9.30 -3.30
CA ARG A 15 15.52 -9.16 -2.01
C ARG A 15 14.01 -9.10 -2.19
N PHE A 16 13.52 -8.33 -3.16
CA PHE A 16 12.08 -8.18 -3.44
C PHE A 16 11.43 -9.49 -3.88
N TRP A 17 12.08 -10.24 -4.78
CA TRP A 17 11.54 -11.51 -5.28
C TRP A 17 11.52 -12.60 -4.21
N ASN A 18 12.46 -12.54 -3.26
CA ASN A 18 12.53 -13.46 -2.12
C ASN A 18 11.59 -13.11 -0.95
N LEU A 19 10.80 -12.04 -1.04
CA LEU A 19 9.82 -11.73 0.00
C LEU A 19 8.78 -12.85 0.10
N SER A 20 8.45 -13.25 1.33
CA SER A 20 7.40 -14.22 1.68
C SER A 20 5.99 -13.65 1.47
N ILE A 21 5.66 -13.35 0.22
CA ILE A 21 4.36 -12.82 -0.18
C ILE A 21 3.81 -13.56 -1.40
N PRO A 22 2.48 -13.67 -1.53
CA PRO A 22 1.86 -14.22 -2.73
C PRO A 22 2.06 -13.34 -3.99
N VAL A 23 1.95 -13.95 -5.17
CA VAL A 23 2.11 -13.25 -6.47
C VAL A 23 1.08 -12.13 -6.66
N GLN A 24 -0.15 -12.32 -6.21
CA GLN A 24 -1.22 -11.33 -6.29
C GLN A 24 -0.91 -10.05 -5.51
N ILE A 25 -0.15 -10.16 -4.42
CA ILE A 25 0.34 -9.01 -3.64
C ILE A 25 1.59 -8.42 -4.29
N ARG A 26 2.51 -9.29 -4.72
CA ARG A 26 3.78 -8.91 -5.33
C ARG A 26 3.60 -8.09 -6.61
N THR A 27 2.60 -8.41 -7.42
CA THR A 27 2.37 -7.77 -8.73
C THR A 27 2.10 -6.26 -8.64
N PRO A 28 1.11 -5.78 -7.87
CA PRO A 28 0.90 -4.34 -7.70
C PRO A 28 2.08 -3.66 -6.99
N TRP A 29 2.76 -4.34 -6.06
CA TRP A 29 3.94 -3.79 -5.39
C TRP A 29 5.13 -3.64 -6.35
N TYR A 30 5.33 -4.60 -7.25
CA TYR A 30 6.31 -4.50 -8.32
C TYR A 30 6.01 -3.30 -9.24
N ARG A 31 4.73 -3.11 -9.60
CA ARG A 31 4.31 -1.94 -10.40
C ARG A 31 4.58 -0.61 -9.68
N LEU A 32 4.40 -0.57 -8.36
CA LEU A 32 4.80 0.58 -7.53
C LEU A 32 6.29 0.88 -7.65
N LEU A 33 7.13 -0.12 -7.44
CA LEU A 33 8.59 0.00 -7.52
C LEU A 33 9.09 0.34 -8.92
N GLN A 34 8.28 0.10 -9.95
CA GLN A 34 8.57 0.41 -11.36
C GLN A 34 7.95 1.73 -11.84
N ASN A 35 7.32 2.52 -10.95
CA ASN A 35 6.58 3.73 -11.32
C ASN A 35 5.50 3.46 -12.39
N LYS A 36 4.88 2.29 -12.33
CA LYS A 36 3.78 1.82 -13.20
C LYS A 36 2.54 1.45 -12.39
N PHE A 37 2.46 1.94 -11.16
CA PHE A 37 1.32 1.67 -10.30
C PHE A 37 0.08 2.39 -10.81
N PRO A 38 -1.06 1.69 -10.94
CA PRO A 38 -2.30 2.35 -11.34
C PRO A 38 -2.86 3.10 -10.14
N CYS A 39 -2.49 4.38 -9.97
CA CYS A 39 -3.20 5.33 -9.10
C CYS A 39 -4.28 6.08 -9.89
N SER A 40 -5.20 6.78 -9.22
CA SER A 40 -6.32 7.43 -9.92
C SER A 40 -5.87 8.48 -10.92
N ASN A 41 -4.83 9.28 -10.63
CA ASN A 41 -4.28 10.22 -11.61
C ASN A 41 -3.75 9.53 -12.87
N LYS A 42 -3.04 8.41 -12.73
CA LYS A 42 -2.52 7.65 -13.89
C LYS A 42 -3.63 7.01 -14.71
N LEU A 43 -4.65 6.45 -14.05
CA LEU A 43 -5.77 5.87 -14.79
C LEU A 43 -6.68 6.94 -15.41
N TYR A 44 -6.83 8.10 -14.77
CA TYR A 44 -7.54 9.25 -15.35
C TYR A 44 -6.95 9.66 -16.71
N GLN A 45 -5.63 9.66 -16.86
CA GLN A 45 -4.99 9.97 -18.14
C GLN A 45 -5.34 8.96 -19.25
N LEU A 46 -5.74 7.74 -18.90
CA LEU A 46 -6.13 6.70 -19.85
C LEU A 46 -7.64 6.70 -20.12
N ILE A 47 -8.45 6.96 -19.10
CA ILE A 47 -9.93 6.89 -19.15
C ILE A 47 -10.58 8.07 -18.40
N PRO A 48 -10.41 9.31 -18.88
CA PRO A 48 -10.84 10.52 -18.15
C PRO A 48 -12.35 10.66 -18.01
N SER A 49 -13.14 9.95 -18.82
CA SER A 49 -14.60 9.93 -18.73
C SER A 49 -15.14 9.10 -17.56
N VAL A 50 -14.32 8.23 -16.97
CA VAL A 50 -14.75 7.27 -15.94
C VAL A 50 -14.21 7.64 -14.57
N LEU A 51 -13.00 8.19 -14.51
CA LEU A 51 -12.29 8.42 -13.26
C LEU A 51 -12.07 9.91 -12.98
N SER A 52 -11.75 10.21 -11.73
CA SER A 52 -11.21 11.52 -11.33
C SER A 52 -9.71 11.38 -11.10
N PRO A 53 -8.89 12.42 -11.39
CA PRO A 53 -7.49 12.41 -11.04
C PRO A 53 -7.25 12.66 -9.54
N CYS A 54 -8.28 13.13 -8.82
CA CYS A 54 -8.21 13.45 -7.40
C CYS A 54 -8.67 12.28 -6.52
N CYS A 55 -8.15 12.24 -5.29
CA CYS A 55 -8.59 11.29 -4.27
C CYS A 55 -10.05 11.52 -3.89
N GLN A 56 -10.84 10.44 -3.87
CA GLN A 56 -12.27 10.49 -3.52
C GLN A 56 -12.53 10.20 -2.03
N PHE A 57 -11.48 9.94 -1.24
CA PHE A 57 -11.61 9.49 0.15
C PHE A 57 -11.26 10.56 1.18
N CYS A 58 -10.66 11.67 0.75
CA CYS A 58 -10.32 12.79 1.62
C CYS A 58 -10.99 14.08 1.15
N GLN A 59 -11.26 14.98 2.11
CA GLN A 59 -11.96 16.24 1.87
C GLN A 59 -11.13 17.26 1.09
N GLN A 60 -9.83 17.03 0.99
CA GLN A 60 -8.93 17.82 0.16
C GLN A 60 -8.88 17.13 -1.20
N SER A 61 -9.37 17.77 -2.26
CA SER A 61 -9.34 17.29 -3.65
C SER A 61 -7.91 17.23 -4.20
N ASN A 62 -7.02 16.54 -3.49
CA ASN A 62 -5.63 16.37 -3.83
C ASN A 62 -5.53 15.43 -5.03
N LEU A 63 -4.63 15.78 -5.94
CA LEU A 63 -4.21 14.88 -7.02
C LEU A 63 -3.75 13.56 -6.40
N GLU A 64 -4.28 12.44 -6.87
CA GLU A 64 -3.92 11.15 -6.32
C GLU A 64 -2.81 10.50 -7.13
N ASP A 65 -1.57 10.78 -6.73
CA ASP A 65 -0.39 10.04 -7.12
C ASP A 65 -0.22 8.74 -6.30
N GLU A 66 0.86 7.99 -6.54
CA GLU A 66 1.13 6.73 -5.84
C GLU A 66 1.24 6.90 -4.32
N LEU A 67 1.89 7.96 -3.86
CA LEU A 67 2.11 8.17 -2.43
C LEU A 67 0.81 8.59 -1.75
N HIS A 68 -0.02 9.41 -2.40
CA HIS A 68 -1.33 9.76 -1.88
C HIS A 68 -2.26 8.55 -1.84
N PHE A 69 -2.26 7.74 -2.90
CA PHE A 69 -3.06 6.51 -2.99
C PHE A 69 -2.77 5.56 -1.83
N ILE A 70 -1.49 5.43 -1.44
CA ILE A 70 -1.07 4.40 -0.48
C ILE A 70 -0.95 4.95 0.94
N VAL A 71 -0.45 6.18 1.10
CA VAL A 71 0.02 6.72 2.39
C VAL A 71 -0.57 8.08 2.73
N PHE A 72 -0.47 9.09 1.86
CA PHE A 72 -0.79 10.47 2.25
C PHE A 72 -2.28 10.77 2.38
N CYS A 73 -3.15 9.95 1.80
CA CYS A 73 -4.57 10.05 2.09
C CYS A 73 -4.84 9.71 3.56
N PRO A 74 -5.49 10.58 4.36
CA PRO A 74 -5.73 10.35 5.79
C PRO A 74 -6.43 9.02 6.09
N LYS A 75 -7.39 8.62 5.25
CA LYS A 75 -8.09 7.33 5.40
C LYS A 75 -7.17 6.13 5.19
N LYS A 76 -6.19 6.22 4.30
CA LYS A 76 -5.21 5.16 4.05
C LYS A 76 -4.16 5.14 5.16
N PHE A 77 -3.72 6.31 5.62
CA PHE A 77 -2.85 6.44 6.77
C PHE A 77 -3.46 5.84 8.06
N GLU A 78 -4.77 6.03 8.26
CA GLU A 78 -5.50 5.44 9.39
C GLU A 78 -5.41 3.91 9.39
N VAL A 79 -5.48 3.25 8.22
CA VAL A 79 -5.23 1.81 8.09
C VAL A 79 -3.82 1.45 8.55
N TRP A 80 -2.81 2.19 8.07
CA TRP A 80 -1.43 1.97 8.48
C TRP A 80 -1.23 2.16 9.98
N ALA A 81 -1.86 3.17 10.59
CA ALA A 81 -1.80 3.40 12.03
C ALA A 81 -2.40 2.24 12.83
N CYS A 82 -3.54 1.69 12.40
CA CYS A 82 -4.13 0.50 13.03
C CYS A 82 -3.21 -0.72 12.93
N ILE A 83 -2.69 -1.00 11.74
CA ILE A 83 -1.72 -2.09 11.49
C ILE A 83 -0.48 -1.91 12.35
N TRP A 84 0.06 -0.70 12.43
CA TRP A 84 1.29 -0.43 13.14
C TRP A 84 1.13 -0.58 14.65
N LYS A 85 0.06 -0.03 15.20
CA LYS A 85 -0.30 -0.22 16.61
C LYS A 85 -0.47 -1.70 16.94
N HIS A 86 -1.16 -2.45 16.08
CA HIS A 86 -1.45 -3.87 16.29
C HIS A 86 -0.18 -4.74 16.22
N PHE A 87 0.65 -4.56 15.20
CA PHE A 87 1.78 -5.46 14.95
C PHE A 87 3.12 -5.00 15.54
N PHE A 88 3.30 -3.70 15.80
CA PHE A 88 4.59 -3.16 16.25
C PHE A 88 4.49 -2.45 17.62
N GLY A 89 3.29 -2.27 18.14
CA GLY A 89 3.04 -1.76 19.51
C GLY A 89 3.40 -0.30 19.72
N SER A 90 3.70 0.44 18.65
CA SER A 90 4.00 1.88 18.71
C SER A 90 2.76 2.69 18.34
N LEU A 91 2.55 3.81 19.05
CA LEU A 91 1.52 4.80 18.72
C LEU A 91 2.03 5.87 17.73
N SER A 92 3.35 5.99 17.59
CA SER A 92 3.97 6.90 16.63
C SER A 92 4.42 6.13 15.39
N ILE A 93 3.82 6.48 14.25
CA ILE A 93 4.21 6.06 12.91
C ILE A 93 4.32 7.31 12.04
N THR A 94 5.33 7.35 11.18
CA THR A 94 5.51 8.41 10.18
C THR A 94 5.26 7.87 8.78
N THR A 95 5.04 8.78 7.83
CA THR A 95 4.98 8.41 6.40
C THR A 95 6.30 7.82 5.91
N ASP A 96 7.43 8.23 6.50
CA ASP A 96 8.77 7.74 6.15
C ASP A 96 8.98 6.29 6.59
N ASP A 97 8.40 5.87 7.71
CA ASP A 97 8.41 4.48 8.14
C ASP A 97 7.70 3.58 7.11
N ILE A 98 6.55 4.03 6.61
CA ILE A 98 5.74 3.29 5.63
C ILE A 98 6.43 3.27 4.27
N THR A 99 6.88 4.43 3.78
CA THR A 99 7.56 4.53 2.47
C THR A 99 8.92 3.84 2.49
N GLY A 100 9.64 3.86 3.61
CA GLY A 100 10.87 3.10 3.81
C GLY A 100 10.67 1.59 3.64
N ALA A 101 9.59 1.04 4.19
CA ALA A 101 9.24 -0.36 3.99
C ALA A 101 8.83 -0.66 2.54
N LEU A 102 7.95 0.17 1.95
CA LEU A 102 7.40 -0.09 0.62
C LEU A 102 8.42 0.13 -0.52
N TYR A 103 9.24 1.17 -0.47
CA TYR A 103 10.16 1.53 -1.55
C TYR A 103 11.58 1.05 -1.32
N HIS A 104 11.99 0.83 -0.07
CA HIS A 104 13.37 0.46 0.27
C HIS A 104 13.48 -0.90 0.98
N LEU A 105 12.36 -1.60 1.20
CA LEU A 105 12.31 -2.88 1.92
C LEU A 105 13.00 -2.77 3.29
N ARG A 106 12.83 -1.62 3.95
CA ARG A 106 13.32 -1.34 5.31
C ARG A 106 12.17 -1.58 6.28
N PHE A 107 12.08 -2.81 6.77
CA PHE A 107 11.02 -3.21 7.69
C PHE A 107 11.39 -2.93 9.16
N PRO A 108 10.41 -2.65 10.02
CA PRO A 108 10.65 -2.43 11.45
C PRO A 108 11.21 -3.69 12.14
N ALA A 109 12.16 -3.54 13.05
CA ALA A 109 12.81 -4.69 13.70
C ALA A 109 11.93 -5.38 14.76
N LYS A 110 11.11 -4.62 15.48
CA LYS A 110 10.28 -5.11 16.58
C LYS A 110 8.88 -5.43 16.07
N LYS A 111 8.39 -6.66 16.30
CA LYS A 111 7.02 -7.08 16.03
C LYS A 111 6.41 -7.84 17.21
N LEU A 112 5.08 -7.77 17.33
CA LEU A 112 4.25 -8.43 18.35
C LEU A 112 3.52 -9.67 17.80
N SER A 113 3.84 -10.09 16.57
CA SER A 113 3.20 -11.24 15.92
C SER A 113 4.21 -12.19 15.28
N ALA A 114 3.76 -13.41 14.96
CA ALA A 114 4.58 -14.39 14.25
C ALA A 114 4.77 -14.03 12.76
N PHE A 115 3.84 -13.29 12.15
CA PHE A 115 3.87 -12.98 10.72
C PHE A 115 5.13 -12.23 10.30
N HIS A 116 5.64 -12.55 9.12
CA HIS A 116 6.74 -11.84 8.51
C HIS A 116 6.38 -10.38 8.23
N ASN A 117 7.33 -9.46 8.42
CA ASN A 117 7.05 -8.02 8.29
C ASN A 117 6.65 -7.68 6.85
N GLU A 118 7.34 -8.24 5.87
CA GLU A 118 7.02 -8.11 4.45
C GLU A 118 5.61 -8.58 4.13
N SER A 119 5.09 -9.60 4.82
CA SER A 119 3.72 -10.07 4.67
C SER A 119 2.74 -9.07 5.27
N ILE A 120 3.03 -8.50 6.45
CA ILE A 120 2.21 -7.45 7.07
C ILE A 120 2.09 -6.25 6.12
N PHE A 121 3.21 -5.73 5.62
CA PHE A 121 3.20 -4.59 4.70
C PHE A 121 2.56 -4.94 3.36
N GLY A 122 2.91 -6.08 2.77
CA GLY A 122 2.35 -6.53 1.51
C GLY A 122 0.83 -6.71 1.57
N CYS A 123 0.32 -7.39 2.60
CA CYS A 123 -1.11 -7.58 2.80
C CYS A 123 -1.83 -6.26 3.04
N THR A 124 -1.26 -5.35 3.85
CA THR A 124 -1.85 -4.03 4.09
C THR A 124 -1.94 -3.23 2.80
N PHE A 125 -0.84 -3.15 2.05
CA PHE A 125 -0.78 -2.48 0.74
C PHE A 125 -1.81 -3.05 -0.24
N TRP A 126 -1.89 -4.38 -0.32
CA TRP A 126 -2.87 -5.07 -1.17
C TRP A 126 -4.32 -4.76 -0.77
N CYS A 127 -4.64 -4.83 0.52
CA CYS A 127 -5.98 -4.56 1.01
C CYS A 127 -6.39 -3.10 0.79
N ILE A 128 -5.46 -2.15 0.96
CA ILE A 128 -5.68 -0.74 0.62
C ILE A 128 -6.00 -0.60 -0.88
N TRP A 129 -5.17 -1.19 -1.75
CA TRP A 129 -5.36 -1.14 -3.20
C TRP A 129 -6.70 -1.75 -3.62
N ARG A 130 -7.03 -2.92 -3.07
CA ARG A 130 -8.28 -3.61 -3.38
C ARG A 130 -9.49 -2.81 -2.91
N ALA A 131 -9.49 -2.33 -1.67
CA ALA A 131 -10.60 -1.55 -1.12
C ALA A 131 -10.77 -0.21 -1.83
N HIS A 132 -9.68 0.41 -2.28
CA HIS A 132 -9.72 1.60 -3.12
C HIS A 132 -10.51 1.38 -4.40
N TRP A 133 -10.16 0.36 -5.17
CA TRP A 133 -10.80 0.10 -6.46
C TRP A 133 -12.21 -0.44 -6.33
N LEU A 134 -12.49 -1.23 -5.29
CA LEU A 134 -13.85 -1.61 -4.96
C LEU A 134 -14.72 -0.40 -4.63
N ALA A 135 -14.15 0.62 -3.98
CA ALA A 135 -14.92 1.82 -3.68
C ALA A 135 -15.25 2.64 -4.93
N ILE A 136 -14.34 2.69 -5.90
CA ILE A 136 -14.53 3.44 -7.14
C ILE A 136 -15.42 2.71 -8.15
N PHE A 137 -15.23 1.40 -8.32
CA PHE A 137 -15.91 0.64 -9.37
C PHE A 137 -17.12 -0.15 -8.90
N ASN A 138 -17.26 -0.38 -7.60
CA ASN A 138 -18.35 -1.17 -7.02
C ASN A 138 -19.14 -0.39 -5.96
N ASP A 139 -18.96 0.94 -5.89
CA ASP A 139 -19.63 1.86 -4.96
C ASP A 139 -19.53 1.42 -3.48
N GLN A 140 -18.47 0.69 -3.12
CA GLN A 140 -18.24 0.27 -1.75
C GLN A 140 -17.67 1.42 -0.92
N GLN A 141 -18.05 1.53 0.35
CA GLN A 141 -17.44 2.55 1.20
C GLN A 141 -16.01 2.14 1.60
N PHE A 142 -15.05 3.05 1.45
CA PHE A 142 -13.72 2.86 2.03
C PHE A 142 -13.77 3.12 3.54
N VAL A 143 -13.77 2.05 4.33
CA VAL A 143 -13.77 2.11 5.80
C VAL A 143 -12.45 1.57 6.35
N PRO A 144 -11.60 2.39 6.98
CA PRO A 144 -10.27 1.98 7.44
C PRO A 144 -10.27 0.73 8.34
N GLU A 145 -11.23 0.64 9.26
CA GLU A 145 -11.40 -0.53 10.12
C GLU A 145 -11.70 -1.80 9.32
N ALA A 146 -12.56 -1.72 8.30
CA ALA A 146 -12.85 -2.87 7.44
C ALA A 146 -11.62 -3.32 6.65
N VAL A 147 -10.77 -2.38 6.21
CA VAL A 147 -9.51 -2.69 5.52
C VAL A 147 -8.50 -3.32 6.48
N PHE A 148 -8.44 -2.84 7.73
CA PHE A 148 -7.64 -3.44 8.79
C PHE A 148 -8.05 -4.91 9.03
N GLN A 149 -9.36 -5.17 9.24
CA GLN A 149 -9.87 -6.54 9.40
C GLN A 149 -9.59 -7.42 8.18
N ALA A 150 -9.80 -6.89 6.97
CA ALA A 150 -9.47 -7.60 5.74
C ALA A 150 -7.97 -7.94 5.66
N THR A 151 -7.10 -7.10 6.21
CA THR A 151 -5.65 -7.37 6.28
C THR A 151 -5.32 -8.50 7.24
N LEU A 152 -5.98 -8.58 8.40
CA LEU A 152 -5.80 -9.72 9.32
C LEU A 152 -6.22 -11.04 8.67
N VAL A 153 -7.37 -11.05 7.96
CA VAL A 153 -7.84 -12.22 7.19
C VAL A 153 -6.86 -12.58 6.07
N CYS A 154 -6.37 -11.58 5.35
CA CYS A 154 -5.38 -11.73 4.29
C CYS A 154 -4.11 -12.42 4.82
N LEU A 155 -3.59 -11.98 5.97
CA LEU A 155 -2.43 -12.59 6.63
C LEU A 155 -2.69 -14.04 7.06
N GLY A 156 -3.86 -14.34 7.64
CA GLY A 156 -4.22 -15.71 8.03
C GLY A 156 -4.42 -16.66 6.85
N THR A 157 -4.81 -16.14 5.68
CA THR A 157 -4.99 -16.95 4.47
C THR A 157 -3.66 -17.43 3.89
N TYR A 158 -2.61 -16.61 4.04
CA TYR A 158 -1.29 -16.88 3.52
C TYR A 158 -0.35 -17.31 4.64
N HIS A 159 -0.68 -18.38 5.37
CA HIS A 159 0.32 -19.06 6.22
C HIS A 159 1.55 -19.42 5.37
N ILE A 160 2.52 -18.49 5.32
CA ILE A 160 3.85 -18.59 4.72
C ILE A 160 4.84 -18.58 5.87
#